data_AF-A0A673TF65-F1
#
_entry.id   AF-A0A673TF65-F1
#
_cell.length_a   1.000
_cell.length_b   1.000
_cell.length_c   1.000
_cell.angle_alpha   90.00
_cell.angle_beta   90.00
_cell.angle_gamma   90.00
#
_symmetry.space_group_name_H-M   'P 1'
#
loop_
_entity.id
_entity.type
_entity.pdbx_description
1 polymer ?
#
loop_
_entity_poly.entity_id
_entity_poly.type
_entity_poly.pdbx_seq_one_letter_code
_entity_poly.pdbx_strand_id
1 'polypeptide(L)'
;MEKRLQEAQLYKEKGNQRYREGKYRDAVSRYHRALLQLRGLDPSLPSPIPNLGPQGPVLTPEQENILHTTQTDCYNNLAACLLQMEPVNYERVKEYSQKVLERQPDNAKALYRAGVAFYHLQDYDQAQHYLLAAVNRQPKGKQHYVPSGSITLQQAYTPSPLSSPSERHCKALFFKFLFQDCN
;
A
#
# COMPACT_ATOMS: atom_id res chain seq x y z
N MET A 1 25.63 6.89 -5.28
CA MET A 1 24.75 5.78 -4.85
C MET A 1 24.10 6.10 -3.51
N GLU A 2 24.88 6.25 -2.44
CA GLU A 2 24.40 6.60 -1.10
C GLU A 2 23.55 7.88 -1.05
N LYS A 3 23.99 8.95 -1.74
CA LYS A 3 23.22 10.19 -1.89
C LYS A 3 21.80 9.96 -2.44
N ARG A 4 21.62 9.05 -3.40
CA ARG A 4 20.31 8.77 -4.00
C ARG A 4 19.39 8.01 -3.04
N LEU A 5 19.95 7.11 -2.23
CA LEU A 5 19.20 6.41 -1.17
C LEU A 5 18.75 7.40 -0.08
N GLN A 6 19.64 8.28 0.37
CA GLN A 6 19.32 9.34 1.33
C GLN A 6 18.27 10.32 0.78
N GLU A 7 18.40 10.73 -0.49
CA GLU A 7 17.40 11.57 -1.15
C GLU A 7 16.03 10.88 -1.25
N ALA A 8 16.01 9.58 -1.57
CA ALA A 8 14.77 8.80 -1.62
C ALA A 8 14.07 8.78 -0.25
N GLN A 9 14.82 8.50 0.82
CA GLN A 9 14.29 8.53 2.18
C GLN A 9 13.79 9.93 2.58
N LEU A 10 14.52 10.98 2.20
CA LEU A 10 14.08 12.36 2.45
C LEU A 10 12.77 12.69 1.73
N TYR A 11 12.61 12.27 0.47
CA TYR A 11 11.35 12.43 -0.24
C TYR A 11 10.22 11.60 0.37
N LYS A 12 10.50 10.37 0.84
CA LYS A 12 9.55 9.55 1.60
C LYS A 12 9.07 10.30 2.84
N GLU A 13 9.97 10.84 3.65
CA GLU A 13 9.59 11.56 4.87
C GLU A 13 8.82 12.85 4.58
N LYS A 14 9.20 13.60 3.55
CA LYS A 14 8.40 14.74 3.06
C LYS A 14 7.00 14.31 2.63
N GLY A 15 6.87 13.16 1.99
CA GLY A 15 5.57 12.55 1.65
C GLY A 15 4.75 12.24 2.89
N ASN A 16 5.37 11.60 3.90
CA ASN A 16 4.73 11.28 5.18
C ASN A 16 4.22 12.53 5.89
N GLN A 17 5.00 13.61 5.87
CA GLN A 17 4.58 14.89 6.41
C GLN A 17 3.33 15.44 5.69
N ARG A 18 3.35 15.48 4.35
CA ARG A 18 2.19 15.95 3.56
C ARG A 18 0.95 15.08 3.74
N TYR A 19 1.13 13.78 3.93
CA TYR A 19 0.05 12.86 4.26
C TYR A 19 -0.62 13.22 5.59
N ARG A 20 0.18 13.47 6.64
CA ARG A 20 -0.34 13.90 7.95
C ARG A 20 -1.04 15.26 7.89
N GLU A 21 -0.63 16.13 6.98
CA GLU A 21 -1.30 17.41 6.70
C GLU A 21 -2.58 17.28 5.84
N GLY A 22 -2.97 16.07 5.41
CA GLY A 22 -4.11 15.85 4.53
C GLY A 22 -3.87 16.24 3.06
N LYS A 23 -2.65 16.62 2.69
CA LYS A 23 -2.28 17.04 1.32
C LYS A 23 -1.89 15.82 0.48
N TYR A 24 -2.86 14.97 0.16
CA TYR A 24 -2.61 13.67 -0.47
C TYR A 24 -1.98 13.76 -1.87
N ARG A 25 -2.38 14.74 -2.70
CA ARG A 25 -1.78 14.96 -4.03
C ARG A 25 -0.29 15.32 -3.95
N ASP A 26 0.07 16.16 -2.98
CA ASP A 26 1.46 16.53 -2.74
C ASP A 26 2.25 15.34 -2.20
N ALA A 27 1.66 14.56 -1.28
CA ALA A 27 2.28 13.35 -0.74
C ALA A 27 2.60 12.35 -1.87
N VAL A 28 1.64 12.07 -2.76
CA VAL A 28 1.82 11.21 -3.94
C VAL A 28 3.00 11.68 -4.79
N SER A 29 3.09 12.99 -5.05
CA SER A 29 4.19 13.57 -5.82
C SER A 29 5.56 13.34 -5.16
N ARG A 30 5.63 13.44 -3.82
CA ARG A 30 6.87 13.18 -3.07
C ARG A 30 7.25 11.71 -3.07
N TYR A 31 6.31 10.79 -2.87
CA TYR A 31 6.58 9.35 -2.93
C TYR A 31 7.02 8.91 -4.33
N HIS A 32 6.41 9.43 -5.39
CA HIS A 32 6.89 9.16 -6.74
C HIS A 32 8.32 9.67 -6.98
N ARG A 33 8.66 10.84 -6.44
CA ARG A 33 10.01 11.37 -6.53
C ARG A 33 11.03 10.52 -5.75
N ALA A 34 10.63 9.93 -4.62
CA ALA A 34 11.45 8.94 -3.92
C ALA A 34 11.70 7.70 -4.79
N LEU A 35 10.66 7.12 -5.38
CA LEU A 35 10.77 5.96 -6.25
C LEU A 35 11.63 6.23 -7.49
N LEU A 36 11.57 7.43 -8.07
CA LEU A 36 12.44 7.82 -9.18
C LEU A 36 13.93 7.83 -8.80
N GLN A 37 14.27 8.21 -7.57
CA GLN A 37 15.65 8.12 -7.08
C GLN A 37 16.12 6.67 -6.97
N LEU A 38 15.23 5.77 -6.53
CA LEU A 38 15.52 4.34 -6.38
C LEU A 38 15.56 3.59 -7.72
N ARG A 39 14.78 4.00 -8.72
CA ARG A 39 14.68 3.31 -10.02
C ARG A 39 16.04 3.10 -10.69
N GLY A 40 16.94 4.08 -10.60
CA GLY A 40 18.28 3.97 -11.19
C GLY A 40 19.29 3.22 -10.33
N LEU A 41 18.85 2.59 -9.23
CA LEU A 41 19.64 1.74 -8.36
C LEU A 41 19.12 0.29 -8.32
N ASP A 42 17.91 0.05 -8.84
CA ASP A 42 17.27 -1.27 -8.79
C ASP A 42 17.95 -2.24 -9.78
N PRO A 43 18.64 -3.28 -9.30
CA PRO A 43 19.39 -4.21 -10.15
C PRO A 43 18.46 -5.13 -10.97
N SER A 44 17.17 -5.22 -10.62
CA SER A 44 16.19 -6.05 -11.33
C SER A 44 15.66 -5.40 -12.62
N LEU A 45 15.89 -4.09 -12.80
CA LEU A 45 15.42 -3.39 -13.98
C LEU A 45 16.40 -3.55 -15.15
N PRO A 46 15.89 -3.82 -16.37
CA PRO A 46 16.73 -3.87 -17.56
C PRO A 46 17.50 -2.56 -17.72
N SER A 47 18.80 -2.67 -18.02
CA SER A 47 19.60 -1.51 -18.42
C SER A 47 18.90 -0.81 -19.59
N PRO A 48 18.75 0.53 -19.55
CA PRO A 48 18.27 1.31 -20.71
C PRO A 48 19.16 1.14 -21.95
N ILE A 49 20.37 0.59 -21.77
CA ILE A 49 21.34 0.32 -22.83
C ILE A 49 21.34 -1.18 -23.12
N PRO A 50 20.89 -1.62 -24.31
CA PRO A 50 20.98 -3.01 -24.74
C PRO A 50 22.45 -3.48 -24.77
N ASN A 51 22.71 -4.74 -24.39
CA ASN A 51 24.03 -5.41 -24.35
C ASN A 51 25.03 -5.02 -23.25
N LEU A 52 24.70 -4.10 -22.36
CA LEU A 52 25.30 -4.11 -21.03
C LEU A 52 24.39 -5.01 -20.17
N GLY A 53 24.95 -6.03 -19.50
CA GLY A 53 24.20 -6.90 -18.58
C GLY A 53 23.49 -6.11 -17.46
N PRO A 54 23.01 -6.74 -16.38
CA PRO A 54 22.53 -5.97 -15.22
C PRO A 54 23.69 -5.14 -14.64
N GLN A 55 23.90 -3.93 -15.16
CA GLN A 55 24.86 -2.94 -14.68
C GLN A 55 24.16 -2.00 -13.69
N GLY A 56 23.32 -2.58 -12.83
CA GLY A 56 22.96 -1.92 -11.60
C GLY A 56 24.25 -1.76 -10.79
N PRO A 57 24.50 -0.59 -10.19
CA PRO A 57 25.71 -0.44 -9.41
C PRO A 57 25.63 -1.40 -8.21
N VAL A 58 26.69 -2.16 -7.93
CA VAL A 58 26.67 -3.22 -6.90
C VAL A 58 26.38 -2.59 -5.55
N LEU A 59 25.20 -2.87 -5.00
CA LEU A 59 24.76 -2.39 -3.70
C LEU A 59 25.30 -3.31 -2.61
N THR A 60 25.67 -2.74 -1.47
CA THR A 60 25.88 -3.54 -0.27
C THR A 60 24.54 -4.13 0.21
N PRO A 61 24.53 -5.26 0.93
CA PRO A 61 23.29 -5.85 1.46
C PRO A 61 22.46 -4.85 2.30
N GLU A 62 23.13 -3.95 3.03
CA GLU A 62 22.47 -2.90 3.79
C GLU A 62 21.79 -1.86 2.88
N GLN A 63 22.46 -1.45 1.80
CA GLN A 63 21.90 -0.53 0.82
C GLN A 63 20.75 -1.15 0.02
N GLU A 64 20.83 -2.44 -0.32
CA GLU A 64 19.72 -3.19 -0.93
C GLU A 64 18.51 -3.24 -0.01
N ASN A 65 18.74 -3.53 1.28
CA ASN A 65 17.68 -3.52 2.28
C ASN A 65 17.04 -2.12 2.39
N ILE A 66 17.84 -1.05 2.45
CA ILE A 66 17.34 0.33 2.46
C ILE A 66 16.53 0.65 1.21
N LEU A 67 17.00 0.23 0.03
CA LEU A 67 16.29 0.42 -1.23
C LEU A 67 14.93 -0.26 -1.20
N HIS A 68 14.90 -1.56 -0.86
CA HIS A 68 13.69 -2.36 -0.89
C HIS A 68 12.69 -1.93 0.19
N THR A 69 13.14 -1.63 1.39
CA THR A 69 12.28 -1.11 2.47
C THR A 69 11.70 0.25 2.11
N THR A 70 12.51 1.18 1.59
CA THR A 70 12.04 2.50 1.16
C THR A 70 11.04 2.39 0.00
N GLN A 71 11.32 1.53 -0.98
CA GLN A 71 10.42 1.27 -2.11
C GLN A 71 9.07 0.71 -1.63
N THR A 72 9.11 -0.26 -0.72
CA THR A 72 7.91 -0.89 -0.15
C THR A 72 7.09 0.11 0.65
N ASP A 73 7.72 0.92 1.50
CA ASP A 73 7.06 2.01 2.23
C ASP A 73 6.37 2.99 1.29
N CYS A 74 7.05 3.41 0.22
CA CYS A 74 6.50 4.34 -0.76
C CYS A 74 5.26 3.78 -1.45
N TYR A 75 5.27 2.52 -1.92
CA TYR A 75 4.08 1.90 -2.51
C TYR A 75 2.93 1.78 -1.51
N ASN A 76 3.23 1.37 -0.28
CA ASN A 76 2.24 1.22 0.76
C ASN A 76 1.56 2.57 1.09
N ASN A 77 2.34 3.65 1.15
CA ASN A 77 1.83 5.00 1.40
C ASN A 77 1.12 5.62 0.19
N LEU A 78 1.55 5.31 -1.04
CA LEU A 78 0.85 5.70 -2.26
C LEU A 78 -0.56 5.09 -2.30
N ALA A 79 -0.68 3.78 -2.03
CA ALA A 79 -1.99 3.13 -1.91
C ALA A 79 -2.87 3.80 -0.85
N ALA A 80 -2.30 4.17 0.30
CA ALA A 80 -3.00 4.92 1.34
C ALA A 80 -3.50 6.29 0.86
N CYS A 81 -2.67 7.06 0.15
CA CYS A 81 -3.03 8.36 -0.40
C CYS A 81 -4.16 8.26 -1.42
N LEU A 82 -4.09 7.29 -2.33
CA LEU A 82 -5.10 7.11 -3.37
C LEU A 82 -6.48 6.81 -2.79
N LEU A 83 -6.55 6.04 -1.70
CA LEU A 83 -7.80 5.79 -0.98
C LEU A 83 -8.39 7.05 -0.31
N GLN A 84 -7.62 8.13 -0.18
CA GLN A 84 -8.09 9.42 0.36
C GLN A 84 -8.46 10.44 -0.71
N MET A 85 -8.28 10.10 -1.99
CA MET A 85 -8.51 11.03 -3.09
C MET A 85 -9.79 10.66 -3.82
N GLU A 86 -10.66 11.65 -4.05
CA GLU A 86 -11.90 11.47 -4.82
C GLU A 86 -11.74 12.02 -6.25
N PRO A 87 -12.13 11.27 -7.30
CA PRO A 87 -12.54 9.86 -7.26
C PRO A 87 -11.36 8.91 -6.97
N VAL A 88 -11.63 7.80 -6.28
CA VAL A 88 -10.61 6.81 -5.91
C VAL A 88 -10.25 5.95 -7.12
N ASN A 89 -8.95 5.79 -7.39
CA ASN A 89 -8.45 4.88 -8.42
C ASN A 89 -8.08 3.52 -7.82
N TYR A 90 -9.06 2.61 -7.76
CA TYR A 90 -8.89 1.29 -7.16
C TYR A 90 -7.93 0.37 -7.92
N GLU A 91 -7.83 0.52 -9.24
CA GLU A 91 -6.84 -0.21 -10.05
C GLU A 91 -5.40 0.07 -9.59
N ARG A 92 -5.07 1.35 -9.36
CA ARG A 92 -3.73 1.72 -8.84
C ARG A 92 -3.53 1.34 -7.38
N VAL A 93 -4.57 1.36 -6.55
CA VAL A 93 -4.49 0.86 -5.17
C VAL A 93 -4.16 -0.62 -5.17
N LYS A 94 -4.81 -1.42 -6.02
CA LYS A 94 -4.54 -2.84 -6.23
C LYS A 94 -3.08 -3.05 -6.63
N GLU A 95 -2.62 -2.39 -7.69
CA GLU A 95 -1.25 -2.52 -8.20
C GLU A 95 -0.19 -2.23 -7.13
N TYR A 96 -0.32 -1.10 -6.40
CA TYR A 96 0.64 -0.76 -5.37
C TYR A 96 0.59 -1.68 -4.15
N SER A 97 -0.59 -2.14 -3.77
CA SER A 97 -0.73 -3.08 -2.66
C SER A 97 -0.07 -4.42 -3.01
N GLN A 98 -0.25 -4.90 -4.24
CA GLN A 98 0.39 -6.14 -4.70
C GLN A 98 1.92 -6.03 -4.74
N LYS A 99 2.48 -4.89 -5.20
CA LYS A 99 3.94 -4.64 -5.13
C LYS A 99 4.51 -4.69 -3.72
N VAL A 100 3.74 -4.27 -2.72
CA VAL A 100 4.14 -4.41 -1.31
C VAL A 100 4.13 -5.88 -0.90
N LEU A 101 3.09 -6.61 -1.29
CA LEU A 101 2.89 -8.02 -0.93
C LEU A 101 3.89 -8.97 -1.60
N GLU A 102 4.42 -8.63 -2.77
CA GLU A 102 5.52 -9.36 -3.42
C GLU A 102 6.76 -9.47 -2.51
N ARG A 103 6.99 -8.49 -1.64
CA ARG A 103 8.13 -8.45 -0.71
C ARG A 103 7.74 -8.73 0.73
N GLN A 104 6.56 -8.27 1.13
CA GLN A 104 6.02 -8.40 2.48
C GLN A 104 4.64 -9.05 2.41
N PRO A 105 4.56 -10.37 2.12
CA PRO A 105 3.29 -11.08 1.95
C PRO A 105 2.39 -11.00 3.20
N ASP A 106 3.01 -10.74 4.35
CA ASP A 106 2.34 -10.70 5.64
C ASP A 106 1.98 -9.28 6.10
N ASN A 107 2.17 -8.26 5.25
CA ASN A 107 1.84 -6.88 5.58
C ASN A 107 0.33 -6.66 5.68
N ALA A 108 -0.19 -6.65 6.92
CA ALA A 108 -1.62 -6.49 7.19
C ALA A 108 -2.24 -5.24 6.54
N LYS A 109 -1.51 -4.13 6.45
CA LYS A 109 -2.01 -2.88 5.83
C LYS A 109 -2.15 -3.02 4.31
N ALA A 110 -1.17 -3.65 3.66
CA ALA A 110 -1.21 -3.89 2.23
C ALA A 110 -2.28 -4.93 1.84
N LEU A 111 -2.40 -6.01 2.62
CA LEU A 111 -3.47 -7.00 2.48
C LEU A 111 -4.85 -6.33 2.56
N TYR A 112 -5.05 -5.48 3.58
CA TYR A 112 -6.30 -4.74 3.74
C TYR A 112 -6.59 -3.83 2.55
N ARG A 113 -5.61 -3.05 2.09
CA ARG A 113 -5.76 -2.12 0.95
C ARG A 113 -6.02 -2.85 -0.36
N ALA A 114 -5.40 -4.00 -0.59
CA ALA A 114 -5.70 -4.88 -1.71
C ALA A 114 -7.16 -5.36 -1.64
N GLY A 115 -7.59 -5.85 -0.47
CA GLY A 115 -8.97 -6.28 -0.23
C GLY A 115 -10.01 -5.19 -0.52
N VAL A 116 -9.75 -3.95 -0.06
CA VAL A 116 -10.58 -2.78 -0.40
C VAL A 116 -10.61 -2.55 -1.91
N ALA A 117 -9.45 -2.58 -2.59
CA ALA A 117 -9.40 -2.36 -4.03
C ALA A 117 -10.20 -3.41 -4.82
N PHE A 118 -9.99 -4.70 -4.56
CA PHE A 118 -10.73 -5.78 -5.22
C PHE A 118 -12.24 -5.70 -4.99
N TYR A 119 -12.65 -5.32 -3.78
CA TYR A 119 -14.06 -5.13 -3.46
C TYR A 119 -14.73 -4.08 -4.36
N HIS A 120 -14.09 -2.92 -4.57
CA HIS A 120 -14.61 -1.86 -5.44
C HIS A 120 -14.48 -2.17 -6.93
N LEU A 121 -13.59 -3.09 -7.28
CA LEU A 121 -13.49 -3.67 -8.61
C LEU A 121 -14.47 -4.84 -8.82
N GLN A 122 -15.35 -5.11 -7.85
CA GLN A 122 -16.38 -6.16 -7.86
C GLN A 122 -15.83 -7.60 -7.95
N ASP A 123 -14.55 -7.78 -7.63
CA ASP A 123 -13.92 -9.10 -7.47
C ASP A 123 -13.97 -9.48 -5.99
N TYR A 124 -15.13 -9.98 -5.58
CA TYR A 124 -15.40 -10.29 -4.17
C TYR A 124 -14.61 -11.51 -3.66
N ASP A 125 -14.23 -12.43 -4.54
CA ASP A 125 -13.49 -13.64 -4.17
C ASP A 125 -12.05 -13.25 -3.75
N GLN A 126 -11.38 -12.43 -4.57
CA GLN A 126 -10.07 -11.90 -4.19
C GLN A 126 -10.18 -10.96 -2.99
N ALA A 127 -11.21 -10.10 -2.93
CA ALA A 127 -11.42 -9.23 -1.79
C ALA A 127 -11.50 -10.01 -0.48
N GLN A 128 -12.31 -11.08 -0.44
CA GLN A 128 -12.46 -11.93 0.73
C GLN A 128 -11.12 -12.59 1.12
N HIS A 129 -10.39 -13.13 0.14
CA HIS A 129 -9.07 -13.74 0.38
C HIS A 129 -8.10 -12.76 1.06
N TYR A 130 -7.94 -11.56 0.51
CA TYR A 130 -7.03 -10.56 1.07
C TYR A 130 -7.49 -10.03 2.43
N LEU A 131 -8.79 -9.80 2.62
CA LEU A 131 -9.33 -9.29 3.89
C LEU A 131 -9.22 -10.31 5.01
N LEU A 132 -9.46 -11.59 4.72
CA LEU A 132 -9.29 -12.66 5.71
C LEU A 132 -7.82 -12.75 6.15
N ALA A 133 -6.89 -12.72 5.19
CA ALA A 133 -5.46 -12.70 5.47
C ALA A 133 -5.09 -11.47 6.31
N ALA A 134 -5.64 -10.29 6.01
CA ALA A 134 -5.39 -9.07 6.77
C ALA A 134 -5.84 -9.20 8.24
N VAL A 135 -7.05 -9.72 8.49
CA VAL A 135 -7.61 -9.94 9.83
C VAL A 135 -6.74 -10.91 10.65
N ASN A 136 -6.23 -11.97 10.03
CA ASN A 136 -5.42 -12.98 10.70
C ASN A 136 -4.03 -12.46 11.11
N ARG A 137 -3.58 -11.35 10.50
CA ARG A 137 -2.23 -10.79 10.69
C ARG A 137 -2.20 -9.53 11.54
N GLN A 138 -3.35 -9.09 12.05
CA GLN A 138 -3.35 -8.03 13.06
C GLN A 138 -2.78 -8.54 14.39
N PRO A 139 -1.94 -7.74 15.07
CA PRO A 139 -1.49 -8.07 16.41
C PRO A 139 -2.71 -8.09 17.35
N LYS A 140 -2.93 -9.24 18.01
CA LYS A 140 -3.96 -9.42 19.04
C LYS A 140 -3.57 -8.62 20.29
N GLY A 141 -3.88 -7.33 20.32
CA GLY A 141 -3.60 -6.47 21.47
C GLY A 141 -3.62 -4.98 21.14
N LYS A 142 -4.74 -4.32 21.45
CA LYS A 142 -4.89 -2.87 21.70
C LYS A 142 -4.59 -1.88 20.56
N GLN A 143 -4.25 -2.33 19.35
CA GLN A 143 -4.12 -1.40 18.22
C GLN A 143 -5.44 -1.36 17.44
N HIS A 144 -6.28 -0.38 17.76
CA HIS A 144 -7.30 0.06 16.80
C HIS A 144 -6.54 0.50 15.55
N TYR A 145 -6.61 -0.30 14.48
CA TYR A 145 -6.17 0.19 13.18
C TYR A 145 -7.16 1.27 12.76
N VAL A 146 -6.85 2.52 13.09
CA VAL A 146 -7.56 3.67 12.58
C VAL A 146 -7.09 3.86 11.13
N PRO A 147 -7.91 3.53 10.11
CA PRO A 147 -7.57 3.89 8.76
C PRO A 147 -7.43 5.41 8.76
N SER A 148 -6.30 5.93 8.27
CA SER A 148 -6.05 7.37 8.21
C SER A 148 -6.90 8.05 7.12
N GLY A 149 -8.21 7.83 7.17
CA GLY A 149 -9.13 8.21 6.12
C GLY A 149 -10.61 7.92 6.34
N SER A 150 -11.43 8.86 5.87
CA SER A 150 -12.91 8.88 5.96
C SER A 150 -13.61 7.81 5.11
N ILE A 151 -13.04 7.48 3.96
CA ILE A 151 -13.66 6.61 2.94
C ILE A 151 -13.91 5.18 3.43
N THR A 152 -13.02 4.64 4.27
CA THR A 152 -13.07 3.23 4.69
C THR A 152 -14.18 2.97 5.72
N LEU A 153 -14.43 3.93 6.62
CA LEU A 153 -15.54 3.84 7.58
C LEU A 153 -16.88 3.94 6.83
N GLN A 154 -17.01 4.87 5.88
CA GLN A 154 -18.26 5.04 5.14
C GLN A 154 -18.63 3.78 4.33
N GLN A 155 -17.65 3.01 3.85
CA GLN A 155 -17.86 1.78 3.07
C GLN A 155 -18.25 0.55 3.92
N ALA A 156 -17.79 0.47 5.17
CA ALA A 156 -18.27 -0.54 6.10
C ALA A 156 -19.76 -0.29 6.43
N TYR A 157 -20.17 0.98 6.52
CA TYR A 157 -21.49 1.39 7.01
C TYR A 157 -22.56 1.63 5.93
N THR A 158 -22.40 1.22 4.67
CA THR A 158 -23.50 1.29 3.68
C THR A 158 -24.30 -0.02 3.61
N PRO A 159 -25.41 -0.15 4.37
CA PRO A 159 -26.33 -1.27 4.22
C PRO A 159 -27.02 -1.16 2.86
N SER A 160 -26.71 -2.09 1.97
CA SER A 160 -27.43 -2.27 0.71
C SER A 160 -28.26 -3.55 0.80
N PRO A 161 -29.60 -3.47 0.84
CA PRO A 161 -30.47 -4.64 0.97
C PRO A 161 -30.38 -5.61 -0.22
N LEU A 162 -29.75 -5.19 -1.32
CA LEU A 162 -29.51 -5.97 -2.54
C LEU A 162 -28.09 -6.57 -2.63
N SER A 163 -27.28 -6.49 -1.57
CA SER A 163 -25.90 -6.98 -1.60
C SER A 163 -25.82 -8.50 -1.69
N SER A 164 -24.88 -9.00 -2.51
CA SER A 164 -24.63 -10.44 -2.66
C SER A 164 -24.09 -11.04 -1.35
N PRO A 165 -24.21 -12.37 -1.13
CA PRO A 165 -23.59 -13.02 0.02
C PRO A 165 -22.08 -12.73 0.15
N SER A 166 -21.34 -12.76 -0.96
CA SER A 166 -19.90 -12.48 -0.99
C SER A 166 -19.58 -11.03 -0.63
N GLU A 167 -20.37 -10.07 -1.12
CA GLU A 167 -20.23 -8.65 -0.77
C GLU A 167 -20.46 -8.43 0.74
N ARG A 168 -21.52 -9.05 1.30
CA ARG A 168 -21.81 -8.99 2.75
C ARG A 168 -20.68 -9.56 3.59
N HIS A 169 -20.08 -10.67 3.14
CA HIS A 169 -18.94 -11.27 3.84
C HIS A 169 -17.72 -10.33 3.83
N CYS A 170 -17.42 -9.69 2.70
CA CYS A 170 -16.35 -8.69 2.63
C CYS A 170 -16.61 -7.52 3.58
N LYS A 171 -17.84 -7.01 3.64
CA LYS A 171 -18.25 -5.96 4.61
C LYS A 171 -18.00 -6.38 6.05
N ALA A 172 -18.35 -7.61 6.42
CA ALA A 172 -18.10 -8.14 7.75
C ALA A 172 -16.58 -8.22 8.07
N LEU A 173 -15.75 -8.63 7.10
CA LEU A 173 -14.31 -8.66 7.26
C LEU A 173 -13.70 -7.25 7.38
N PHE A 174 -14.22 -6.25 6.66
CA PHE A 174 -13.82 -4.85 6.87
C PHE A 174 -14.06 -4.42 8.31
N PHE A 175 -15.26 -4.65 8.84
CA PHE A 175 -15.57 -4.35 10.24
C PHE A 175 -14.63 -5.07 11.20
N LYS A 176 -14.42 -6.37 10.99
CA LYS A 176 -13.56 -7.17 11.85
C LYS A 176 -12.11 -6.67 11.87
N PHE A 177 -11.60 -6.20 10.72
CA PHE A 177 -10.26 -5.61 10.65
C PHE A 177 -10.19 -4.23 11.32
N LEU A 178 -11.23 -3.42 11.24
CA LEU A 178 -11.22 -2.06 11.79
C LEU A 178 -11.47 -2.03 13.31
N PHE A 179 -12.30 -2.95 13.81
CA PHE A 179 -12.87 -2.90 15.16
C PHE A 179 -12.61 -4.17 15.97
N GLN A 180 -11.47 -4.83 15.74
CA GLN A 180 -11.08 -5.97 16.58
C GLN A 180 -11.01 -5.49 18.05
N ASP A 181 -11.96 -5.97 18.86
CA ASP A 181 -12.27 -5.65 20.28
C ASP A 181 -13.51 -4.75 20.52
N CYS A 182 -14.68 -5.17 20.05
CA CYS A 182 -15.98 -4.82 20.65
C CYS A 182 -16.81 -6.09 20.89
N ASN A 183 -16.37 -6.96 21.79
CA ASN A 183 -17.19 -7.96 22.47
C ASN A 183 -16.54 -8.30 23.81
#